data_AF-A0A7K9KK93-F1
#
_entry.id   AF-A0A7K9KK93-F1
#
_cell.length_a   1.000
_cell.length_b   1.000
_cell.length_c   1.000
_cell.angle_alpha   90.00
_cell.angle_beta   90.00
_cell.angle_gamma   90.00
#
_symmetry.space_group_name_H-M   'P 1'
#
loop_
_entity.id
_entity.type
_entity.pdbx_description
1 polymer ?
#
loop_
_entity_poly.entity_id
_entity_poly.type
_entity_poly.pdbx_seq_one_letter_code
_entity_poly.pdbx_strand_id
1 'polypeptide(L)'
;VKHTTRNPHSSTSQAIVERTNHTLKEYLTKQKQNDETDVASQLSKVLFTLNYLCLAEGREEPAVVIHHLAVKEGRPQDIPGLYVHHKNMQTGEWECP
;
A
#
# COMPACT_ATOMS: atom_id res chain seq x y z
N VAL A 1 21.03 0.04 -4.16
CA VAL A 1 19.84 -0.50 -3.45
C VAL A 1 20.19 -0.61 -1.97
N LYS A 2 19.39 -0.01 -1.06
CA LYS A 2 19.59 -0.13 0.39
C LYS A 2 18.62 -1.20 0.91
N HIS A 3 19.16 -2.28 1.47
CA HIS A 3 18.34 -3.34 2.06
C HIS A 3 18.09 -3.05 3.53
N THR A 4 16.89 -3.34 4.01
CA THR A 4 16.56 -3.24 5.44
C THR A 4 15.70 -4.45 5.80
N THR A 5 16.25 -5.31 6.65
CA THR A 5 15.56 -6.48 7.18
C THR A 5 15.15 -6.19 8.61
N ARG A 6 13.85 -6.02 8.83
CA ARG A 6 13.28 -5.93 10.18
C ARG A 6 13.01 -7.35 10.71
N ASN A 7 12.76 -7.48 12.02
CA ASN A 7 12.50 -8.74 12.71
C ASN A 7 11.65 -9.71 11.86
N PRO A 8 12.21 -10.87 11.45
CA PRO A 8 11.54 -11.81 10.55
C PRO A 8 10.26 -12.43 11.13
N HIS A 9 10.05 -12.34 12.44
CA HIS A 9 8.91 -12.95 13.14
C HIS A 9 7.84 -11.93 13.59
N SER A 10 8.01 -10.65 13.27
CA SER A 10 7.01 -9.62 13.56
C SER A 10 6.06 -9.47 12.38
N SER A 11 4.84 -10.02 12.50
CA SER A 11 3.77 -9.86 11.48
C SER A 11 3.48 -8.39 11.18
N THR A 12 3.56 -7.51 12.19
CA THR A 12 3.39 -6.06 12.02
C THR A 12 4.41 -5.44 11.07
N SER A 13 5.64 -5.97 11.04
CA SER A 13 6.73 -5.44 10.22
C SER A 13 6.53 -5.66 8.73
N GLN A 14 5.69 -6.64 8.34
CA GLN A 14 5.36 -6.97 6.96
C GLN A 14 3.86 -6.88 6.68
N ALA A 15 3.07 -6.37 7.62
CA ALA A 15 1.61 -6.34 7.55
C ALA A 15 1.05 -5.71 6.27
N ILE A 16 1.73 -4.70 5.72
CA ILE A 16 1.32 -4.07 4.44
C ILE A 16 1.42 -5.08 3.29
N VAL A 17 2.51 -5.84 3.21
CA VAL A 17 2.73 -6.85 2.17
C VAL A 17 1.79 -8.03 2.39
N GLU A 18 1.60 -8.47 3.63
CA GLU A 18 0.66 -9.53 3.97
C GLU A 18 -0.78 -9.18 3.58
N ARG A 19 -1.24 -7.96 3.92
CA ARG A 19 -2.56 -7.45 3.51
C ARG A 19 -2.68 -7.38 1.98
N THR A 20 -1.64 -6.90 1.30
CA THR A 20 -1.61 -6.84 -0.16
C THR A 20 -1.72 -8.23 -0.79
N ASN A 21 -0.99 -9.22 -0.25
CA ASN A 21 -1.06 -10.60 -0.70
C ASN A 21 -2.44 -11.23 -0.46
N HIS A 22 -3.10 -10.88 0.63
CA HIS A 22 -4.48 -11.29 0.88
C HIS A 22 -5.42 -10.75 -0.21
N THR A 23 -5.40 -9.44 -0.46
CA THR A 23 -6.21 -8.81 -1.52
C THR A 23 -5.93 -9.40 -2.90
N LEU A 24 -4.66 -9.67 -3.23
CA LEU A 24 -4.29 -10.33 -4.49
C LEU A 24 -4.94 -11.70 -4.63
N LYS A 25 -4.91 -12.53 -3.59
CA LYS A 25 -5.53 -13.86 -3.60
C LYS A 25 -7.04 -13.80 -3.77
N GLU A 26 -7.69 -12.83 -3.12
CA GLU A 26 -9.14 -12.60 -3.29
C GLU A 26 -9.48 -12.25 -4.74
N TYR A 27 -8.74 -11.32 -5.36
CA TYR A 27 -8.97 -10.93 -6.75
C TYR A 27 -8.63 -12.03 -7.75
N LEU A 28 -7.58 -12.82 -7.51
CA LEU A 28 -7.27 -14.02 -8.29
C LEU A 28 -8.43 -15.02 -8.27
N THR A 29 -9.08 -15.19 -7.12
CA THR A 29 -10.24 -16.07 -6.98
C THR A 29 -11.46 -15.49 -7.70
N LYS A 30 -11.70 -14.18 -7.56
CA LYS A 30 -12.84 -13.48 -8.21
C LYS A 30 -12.73 -13.45 -9.74
N GLN A 31 -11.52 -13.27 -10.27
CA GLN A 31 -11.27 -13.17 -11.71
C GLN A 31 -10.91 -14.52 -12.35
N LYS A 32 -11.01 -15.62 -11.61
CA LYS A 32 -10.71 -16.95 -12.13
C LYS A 32 -11.73 -17.32 -13.22
N GLN A 33 -11.28 -17.30 -14.47
CA GLN A 33 -12.03 -17.85 -15.60
C GLN A 33 -11.68 -19.34 -15.72
N ASN A 34 -12.68 -20.19 -15.93
CA ASN A 34 -12.48 -21.66 -15.94
C ASN A 34 -11.55 -22.14 -17.06
N ASP A 35 -11.38 -21.35 -18.14
CA ASP A 35 -10.59 -21.71 -19.33
C ASP A 35 -9.19 -21.07 -19.38
N GLU A 36 -8.86 -20.16 -18.45
CA GLU A 36 -7.56 -19.48 -18.45
C GLU A 36 -6.52 -20.34 -17.70
N THR A 37 -5.70 -21.06 -18.45
CA THR A 37 -4.67 -21.98 -17.90
C THR A 37 -3.35 -21.28 -17.56
N ASP A 38 -3.08 -20.08 -18.10
CA ASP A 38 -1.85 -19.35 -17.82
C ASP A 38 -1.94 -18.48 -16.56
N VAL A 39 -1.23 -18.90 -15.51
CA VAL A 39 -1.18 -18.21 -14.21
C VAL A 39 -0.57 -16.82 -14.33
N ALA A 40 0.39 -16.61 -15.24
CA ALA A 40 1.04 -15.31 -15.42
C ALA A 40 0.08 -14.28 -16.04
N SER A 41 -0.69 -14.68 -17.05
CA SER A 41 -1.75 -13.85 -17.65
C SER A 41 -2.84 -13.51 -16.63
N GLN A 42 -3.28 -14.49 -15.84
CA GLN A 42 -4.26 -14.27 -14.78
C GLN A 42 -3.75 -13.25 -13.73
N LEU A 43 -2.52 -13.42 -13.27
CA LEU A 43 -1.90 -12.48 -12.33
C LEU A 43 -1.77 -11.08 -12.94
N SER A 44 -1.39 -10.98 -14.21
CA SER A 44 -1.25 -9.69 -14.90
C SER A 44 -2.59 -8.95 -15.00
N LYS A 45 -3.70 -9.65 -15.28
CA LYS A 45 -5.05 -9.08 -15.30
C LYS A 45 -5.47 -8.56 -13.92
N VAL A 46 -5.19 -9.32 -12.87
CA VAL A 46 -5.48 -8.92 -11.48
C VAL A 46 -4.66 -7.69 -11.10
N LEU A 47 -3.36 -7.67 -11.42
CA LEU A 47 -2.48 -6.52 -11.16
C LEU A 47 -2.92 -5.29 -11.95
N PHE A 48 -3.34 -5.45 -13.20
CA PHE A 48 -3.90 -4.37 -13.99
C PHE A 48 -5.15 -3.80 -13.32
N THR A 49 -6.07 -4.67 -12.91
CA THR A 49 -7.30 -4.26 -12.23
C THR A 49 -6.99 -3.47 -10.95
N LEU A 50 -6.17 -4.03 -10.07
CA LEU A 50 -5.86 -3.42 -8.77
C LEU A 50 -5.11 -2.09 -8.90
N ASN A 51 -4.20 -1.96 -9.87
CA ASN A 51 -3.35 -0.77 -9.99
C ASN A 51 -3.96 0.34 -10.86
N TYR A 52 -4.82 0.01 -11.82
CA TYR A 52 -5.33 0.96 -12.82
C TYR A 52 -6.84 1.18 -12.76
N LEU A 53 -7.62 0.19 -12.33
CA LEU A 53 -9.09 0.25 -12.39
C LEU A 53 -9.73 0.42 -11.00
N CYS A 54 -9.09 -0.10 -9.95
CA CYS A 54 -9.58 0.04 -8.59
C CYS A 54 -9.13 1.35 -7.96
N LEU A 55 -10.06 1.99 -7.27
CA LEU A 55 -9.80 3.09 -6.34
C LEU A 55 -9.75 2.53 -4.93
N ALA A 56 -8.74 2.91 -4.16
CA ALA A 56 -8.70 2.59 -2.74
C ALA A 56 -9.75 3.42 -1.99
N GLU A 57 -10.23 2.90 -0.86
CA GLU A 57 -11.22 3.61 -0.05
C GLU A 57 -10.75 5.02 0.32
N GLY A 58 -11.56 6.03 0.01
CA GLY A 58 -11.24 7.43 0.24
C GLY A 58 -10.18 8.02 -0.71
N ARG A 59 -9.85 7.34 -1.81
CA ARG A 59 -8.97 7.86 -2.87
C ARG A 59 -9.76 8.13 -4.15
N GLU A 60 -9.43 9.23 -4.82
CA GLU A 60 -10.03 9.60 -6.10
C GLU A 60 -9.22 9.03 -7.28
N GLU A 61 -7.92 8.81 -7.08
CA GLU A 61 -7.02 8.29 -8.11
C GLU A 61 -6.60 6.83 -7.87
N PRO A 62 -6.31 6.07 -8.96
CA PRO A 62 -5.82 4.71 -8.86
C PRO A 62 -4.37 4.66 -8.38
N ALA A 63 -3.94 3.51 -7.88
CA ALA A 63 -2.63 3.33 -7.26
C ALA A 63 -1.47 3.73 -8.18
N VAL A 64 -1.59 3.51 -9.50
CA VAL A 64 -0.57 3.90 -10.48
C VAL A 64 -0.34 5.42 -10.52
N VAL A 65 -1.41 6.23 -10.45
CA VAL A 65 -1.33 7.69 -10.48
C VAL A 65 -0.71 8.19 -9.18
N ILE A 66 -1.20 7.70 -8.03
CA ILE A 66 -0.67 8.05 -6.70
C ILE A 66 0.83 7.71 -6.62
N HIS A 67 1.23 6.53 -7.09
CA HIS A 67 2.63 6.10 -7.10
C HIS A 67 3.49 7.02 -7.98
N HIS A 68 3.03 7.33 -9.19
CA HIS A 68 3.78 8.17 -10.12
C HIS A 68 3.96 9.59 -9.57
N LEU A 69 2.91 10.20 -9.00
CA LEU A 69 2.98 11.50 -8.35
C LEU A 69 3.97 11.48 -7.18
N ALA A 70 3.88 10.47 -6.30
CA ALA A 70 4.78 10.34 -5.17
C ALA A 70 6.27 10.15 -5.58
N VAL A 71 6.52 9.51 -6.72
CA VAL A 71 7.89 9.38 -7.27
C VAL A 71 8.36 10.67 -7.91
N LYS A 72 7.49 11.38 -8.65
CA LYS A 72 7.82 12.60 -9.38
C LYS A 72 8.02 13.81 -8.46
N GLU A 73 7.11 13.99 -7.51
CA GLU A 73 7.04 15.16 -6.62
C GLU A 73 7.72 14.90 -5.27
N GLY A 74 8.06 13.64 -4.99
CA GLY A 74 8.44 13.20 -3.66
C GLY A 74 7.20 13.06 -2.77
N ARG A 75 7.35 12.33 -1.66
CA ARG A 75 6.30 12.31 -0.64
C ARG A 75 6.36 13.63 0.12
N PRO A 76 5.25 14.39 0.21
CA PRO A 76 5.23 15.57 1.07
C PRO A 76 5.57 15.12 2.49
N GLN A 77 6.65 15.67 3.06
CA GLN A 77 7.05 15.37 4.43
C GLN A 77 6.20 16.17 5.42
N ASP A 78 5.78 17.37 5.03
CA ASP A 78 4.97 18.27 5.82
C ASP A 78 3.78 18.77 4.98
N ILE A 79 2.62 18.92 5.63
CA ILE A 79 1.45 19.60 5.05
C ILE A 79 1.50 21.04 5.59
N PRO A 80 1.75 22.06 4.75
CA PRO A 80 1.89 23.43 5.21
C PRO A 80 0.68 23.89 6.03
N GLY A 81 0.92 24.38 7.24
CA GLY A 81 -0.12 24.88 8.14
C GLY A 81 -0.87 23.81 8.94
N LEU A 82 -0.52 22.51 8.81
CA LEU A 82 -1.08 21.45 9.65
C LEU A 82 -0.14 21.15 10.82
N TYR A 83 -0.60 21.47 12.03
CA TYR A 83 0.09 21.17 13.29
C TYR A 83 -0.70 20.12 14.05
N VAL A 84 -0.03 19.04 14.49
CA VAL A 84 -0.66 17.93 15.22
C VAL A 84 0.04 17.74 16.56
N HIS A 85 -0.67 17.96 17.65
CA HIS A 85 -0.17 17.56 18.96
C HIS A 85 -0.04 16.04 19.01
N HIS A 86 1.12 15.52 19.37
CA HIS A 86 1.34 14.09 19.48
C HIS A 86 1.82 13.74 20.89
N LYS A 87 1.35 12.61 21.40
CA LYS A 87 1.76 12.12 22.71
C LYS A 87 3.09 11.39 22.58
N ASN A 88 4.11 11.86 23.26
CA ASN A 88 5.38 11.16 23.35
C ASN A 88 5.18 9.89 24.21
N MET A 89 5.42 8.72 23.62
CA MET A 89 5.17 7.45 24.30
C MET A 89 6.21 7.11 25.38
N GLN A 90 7.36 7.79 25.40
CA GLN A 90 8.42 7.56 26.39
C GLN A 90 8.21 8.45 27.63
N THR A 91 7.86 9.72 27.44
CA THR A 91 7.64 10.69 28.53
C THR A 91 6.20 10.73 29.00
N GLY A 92 5.25 10.36 28.13
CA GLY A 92 3.81 10.40 28.39
C GLY A 92 3.18 11.79 28.21
N GLU A 93 3.98 12.80 27.85
CA GLU A 93 3.53 14.19 27.68
C GLU A 93 3.00 14.44 26.27
N TRP A 94 2.10 15.42 26.14
CA TRP A 94 1.64 15.91 24.85
C TRP A 94 2.59 16.98 24.33
N GLU A 95 3.22 16.72 23.19
CA GLU A 95 4.14 17.64 22.54
C GLU A 95 3.41 18.35 21.40
N CYS A 96 3.54 19.68 21.35
CA CYS A 96 3.18 20.47 20.17
C CYS A 96 4.29 20.32 19.11
N PRO A 97 3.97 20.40 17.80
CA PRO A 97 5.00 20.43 16.76
C PRO A 97 5.85 21.70 16.81
#